data_AF-A0AAJ8L4M9-F1
#
_entry.id   AF-A0AAJ8L4M9-F1
#
_cell.length_a   1.000
_cell.length_b   1.000
_cell.length_c   1.000
_cell.angle_alpha   90.00
_cell.angle_beta   90.00
_cell.angle_gamma   90.00
#
_symmetry.space_group_name_H-M   'P 1'
#
loop_
_entity.id
_entity.type
_entity.pdbx_description
1 polymer ?
#
loop_
_entity_poly.entity_id
_entity_poly.type
_entity_poly.pdbx_seq_one_letter_code
_entity_poly.pdbx_strand_id
1 'polypeptide(L)'
;MAAVASSSMHVSTLAGSSLHQAVDQISSSASSGFNVLEHRDRFQERALRDVTLSSNDSAMMMDPNNPILVREEMVSQKDYFRRLKFTYLEQEAKRHFLSSIMGDEPQRVEPGENEERELTNAEKKRVLKEAKSEIDEMRAFTVRLAEDNAKKHTEMSQGLAEAQALQKQIRDMELELARIKATHPPENRMTTAQANDTLDAQIVEMERVTDALSSTQTQIDSTREEVAKVAKEVQRLSREREREEARAKEVREGREAGDTKVDEICRWYSSSMAFYRSLLGIRSVKAVSDNELHMEYEVNDGQVTLALHFDEVTKRLTDASLIGSDIDISESVGIAAGANDVAGLVADVLVRLRPV
;
A
#
# COMPACT_ATOMS: atom_id res chain seq x y z
N MET A 1 -99.23 -104.50 -45.58
CA MET A 1 -100.54 -104.11 -45.03
C MET A 1 -100.29 -103.41 -43.70
N ALA A 2 -100.47 -102.09 -43.58
CA ALA A 2 -101.82 -101.63 -43.27
C ALA A 2 -102.84 -102.69 -43.69
N ALA A 3 -103.30 -103.47 -42.71
CA ALA A 3 -104.48 -104.33 -42.89
C ALA A 3 -105.53 -103.56 -43.71
N VAL A 4 -106.28 -104.19 -44.61
CA VAL A 4 -107.47 -105.04 -44.38
C VAL A 4 -107.84 -105.60 -45.81
N ALA A 5 -108.40 -106.78 -46.11
CA ALA A 5 -109.50 -107.57 -45.52
C ALA A 5 -109.64 -109.01 -46.11
N SER A 6 -110.24 -109.90 -45.30
CA SER A 6 -111.27 -110.97 -45.59
C SER A 6 -110.94 -112.18 -46.50
N SER A 7 -111.33 -113.46 -46.29
CA SER A 7 -112.06 -114.25 -45.24
C SER A 7 -112.15 -115.75 -45.67
N SER A 8 -112.33 -116.71 -44.71
CA SER A 8 -113.06 -118.03 -44.79
C SER A 8 -112.49 -119.22 -45.62
N MET A 9 -112.70 -120.54 -45.39
CA MET A 9 -112.98 -121.51 -44.29
C MET A 9 -113.13 -122.94 -44.93
N HIS A 10 -112.86 -124.04 -44.17
CA HIS A 10 -113.28 -125.47 -44.34
C HIS A 10 -112.78 -126.31 -45.56
N VAL A 11 -112.06 -127.44 -45.42
CA VAL A 11 -112.23 -128.79 -44.79
C VAL A 11 -112.58 -129.89 -45.81
N SER A 12 -111.61 -130.81 -45.94
CA SER A 12 -111.67 -132.25 -46.20
C SER A 12 -112.06 -132.84 -47.56
N THR A 13 -111.51 -134.05 -47.73
CA THR A 13 -111.77 -135.10 -48.71
C THR A 13 -111.06 -135.00 -50.06
N LEU A 14 -110.41 -136.11 -50.43
CA LEU A 14 -109.71 -136.46 -51.69
C LEU A 14 -108.17 -136.37 -51.66
N ALA A 15 -107.58 -137.51 -51.32
CA ALA A 15 -106.16 -137.86 -51.31
C ALA A 15 -105.53 -137.98 -52.72
N GLY A 16 -105.70 -136.98 -53.59
CA GLY A 16 -105.12 -137.05 -54.94
C GLY A 16 -104.78 -135.72 -55.60
N SER A 17 -105.47 -134.63 -55.25
CA SER A 17 -105.34 -133.37 -56.00
C SER A 17 -104.54 -132.27 -55.27
N SER A 18 -104.50 -132.25 -53.93
CA SER A 18 -103.81 -131.17 -53.20
C SER A 18 -102.28 -131.28 -53.21
N LEU A 19 -101.74 -132.50 -53.34
CA LEU A 19 -100.29 -132.72 -53.42
C LEU A 19 -99.74 -132.33 -54.80
N HIS A 20 -100.52 -132.53 -55.87
CA HIS A 20 -100.13 -132.07 -57.22
C HIS A 20 -100.12 -130.54 -57.32
N GLN A 21 -101.12 -129.86 -56.75
CA GLN A 21 -101.19 -128.40 -56.80
C GLN A 21 -100.10 -127.71 -55.95
N ALA A 22 -99.74 -128.31 -54.81
CA ALA A 22 -98.62 -127.82 -53.99
C ALA A 22 -97.26 -128.03 -54.68
N VAL A 23 -97.08 -129.15 -55.40
CA VAL A 23 -95.87 -129.42 -56.19
C VAL A 23 -95.75 -128.44 -57.37
N ASP A 24 -96.86 -128.08 -58.02
CA ASP A 24 -96.85 -127.07 -59.09
C ASP A 24 -96.59 -125.64 -58.56
N GLN A 25 -97.06 -125.30 -57.35
CA GLN A 25 -96.74 -124.00 -56.73
C GLN A 25 -95.27 -123.92 -56.28
N ILE A 26 -94.69 -125.02 -55.77
CA ILE A 26 -93.27 -125.08 -55.43
C ILE A 26 -92.40 -125.10 -56.70
N SER A 27 -92.85 -125.74 -57.79
CA SER A 27 -92.12 -125.70 -59.07
C SER A 27 -92.14 -124.30 -59.69
N SER A 28 -93.26 -123.56 -59.60
CA SER A 28 -93.36 -122.18 -60.10
C SER A 28 -92.55 -121.17 -59.27
N SER A 29 -92.48 -121.32 -57.94
CA SER A 29 -91.69 -120.46 -57.06
C SER A 29 -90.19 -120.80 -57.08
N ALA A 30 -89.83 -122.06 -57.36
CA ALA A 30 -88.47 -122.44 -57.73
C ALA A 30 -88.06 -121.92 -59.12
N SER A 31 -89.02 -121.52 -59.97
CA SER A 31 -88.76 -120.99 -61.32
C SER A 31 -88.39 -119.50 -61.34
N SER A 32 -88.52 -118.77 -60.23
CA SER A 32 -87.90 -117.44 -60.04
C SER A 32 -86.71 -117.59 -59.11
N GLY A 33 -85.55 -117.95 -59.66
CA GLY A 33 -84.30 -117.99 -58.90
C GLY A 33 -84.06 -116.68 -58.17
N PHE A 34 -83.64 -116.76 -56.91
CA PHE A 34 -83.29 -115.61 -56.08
C PHE A 34 -82.32 -114.67 -56.83
N ASN A 35 -82.72 -113.43 -57.12
CA ASN A 35 -81.93 -112.38 -57.81
C ASN A 35 -80.79 -111.80 -56.93
N VAL A 36 -80.03 -112.67 -56.25
CA VAL A 36 -78.93 -112.27 -55.36
C VAL A 36 -77.81 -111.56 -56.13
N LEU A 37 -77.61 -111.94 -57.39
CA LEU A 37 -76.55 -111.37 -58.24
C LEU A 37 -76.83 -109.92 -58.63
N GLU A 38 -78.08 -109.59 -58.99
CA GLU A 38 -78.46 -108.24 -59.40
C GLU A 38 -78.35 -107.24 -58.22
N HIS A 39 -78.69 -107.69 -57.01
CA HIS A 39 -78.54 -106.89 -55.80
C HIS A 39 -77.07 -106.75 -55.35
N ARG A 40 -76.22 -107.76 -55.61
CA ARG A 40 -74.76 -107.68 -55.38
C ARG A 40 -74.13 -106.63 -56.29
N ASP A 41 -74.42 -106.67 -57.58
CA ASP A 41 -73.78 -105.81 -58.57
C ASP A 41 -74.15 -104.33 -58.33
N ARG A 42 -75.40 -104.06 -57.93
CA ARG A 42 -75.86 -102.71 -57.59
C ARG A 42 -75.25 -102.14 -56.30
N PHE A 43 -74.89 -102.99 -55.34
CA PHE A 43 -74.16 -102.57 -54.15
C PHE A 43 -72.70 -102.24 -54.48
N GLN A 44 -72.05 -103.05 -55.32
CA GLN A 44 -70.68 -102.82 -55.78
C GLN A 44 -70.54 -101.51 -56.54
N GLU A 45 -71.44 -101.18 -57.47
CA GLU A 45 -71.39 -99.89 -58.19
C GLU A 45 -71.49 -98.68 -57.25
N ARG A 46 -72.30 -98.77 -56.19
CA ARG A 46 -72.51 -97.66 -55.26
C ARG A 46 -71.31 -97.48 -54.33
N ALA A 47 -70.70 -98.58 -53.88
CA ALA A 47 -69.48 -98.55 -53.08
C ALA A 47 -68.29 -97.95 -53.86
N LEU A 48 -68.18 -98.23 -55.16
CA LEU A 48 -67.10 -97.71 -56.01
C LEU A 48 -67.17 -96.19 -56.23
N ARG A 49 -68.37 -95.61 -56.27
CA ARG A 49 -68.53 -94.15 -56.42
C ARG A 49 -68.18 -93.36 -55.17
N ASP A 50 -68.42 -93.90 -53.97
CA ASP A 50 -68.11 -93.18 -52.72
C ASP A 50 -66.60 -93.17 -52.42
N VAL A 51 -65.85 -94.18 -52.85
CA VAL A 51 -64.39 -94.26 -52.62
C VAL A 51 -63.61 -93.25 -53.48
N THR A 52 -64.07 -92.96 -54.70
CA THR A 52 -63.33 -92.09 -55.64
C THR A 52 -63.43 -90.59 -55.34
N LEU A 53 -64.31 -90.16 -54.42
CA LEU A 53 -64.56 -88.75 -54.18
C LEU A 53 -63.94 -88.18 -52.89
N SER A 54 -63.48 -89.00 -51.93
CA SER A 54 -63.13 -88.45 -50.61
C SER A 54 -61.91 -89.01 -49.87
N SER A 55 -61.09 -89.93 -50.40
CA SER A 55 -59.88 -90.37 -49.65
C SER A 55 -58.74 -90.89 -50.53
N ASN A 56 -57.52 -90.75 -50.02
CA ASN A 56 -56.26 -91.31 -50.54
C ASN A 56 -56.21 -92.86 -50.55
N ASP A 57 -57.35 -93.54 -50.48
CA ASP A 57 -57.42 -95.01 -50.48
C ASP A 57 -57.62 -95.52 -51.91
N SER A 58 -56.71 -96.38 -52.37
CA SER A 58 -56.74 -96.96 -53.72
C SER A 58 -57.98 -97.84 -53.91
N ALA A 59 -58.67 -97.66 -55.05
CA ALA A 59 -59.82 -98.47 -55.44
C ALA A 59 -59.44 -99.97 -55.65
N MET A 60 -58.14 -100.25 -55.80
CA MET A 60 -57.58 -101.60 -55.88
C MET A 60 -57.54 -102.39 -54.56
N MET A 61 -57.78 -101.77 -53.39
CA MET A 61 -57.86 -102.52 -52.12
C MET A 61 -59.16 -103.32 -51.97
N MET A 62 -60.20 -103.00 -52.73
CA MET A 62 -61.53 -103.64 -52.61
C MET A 62 -61.68 -104.89 -53.49
N ASP A 63 -61.06 -104.94 -54.67
CA ASP A 63 -61.03 -106.13 -55.54
C ASP A 63 -59.85 -106.09 -56.54
N PRO A 64 -58.77 -106.85 -56.29
CA PRO A 64 -57.53 -106.81 -57.10
C PRO A 64 -57.66 -107.36 -58.53
N ASN A 65 -58.71 -108.14 -58.83
CA ASN A 65 -58.81 -108.89 -60.09
C ASN A 65 -59.81 -108.29 -61.10
N ASN A 66 -60.43 -107.14 -60.79
CA ASN A 66 -61.35 -106.48 -61.71
C ASN A 66 -60.59 -105.53 -62.67
N PRO A 67 -60.54 -105.82 -63.99
CA PRO A 67 -59.73 -105.07 -64.95
C PRO A 67 -60.24 -103.64 -65.21
N ILE A 68 -61.47 -103.31 -64.83
CA ILE A 68 -62.04 -101.96 -64.97
C ILE A 68 -61.45 -101.04 -63.88
N LEU A 69 -61.31 -101.55 -62.65
CA LEU A 69 -60.75 -100.80 -61.51
C LEU A 69 -59.27 -100.48 -61.71
N VAL A 70 -58.50 -101.39 -62.30
CA VAL A 70 -57.08 -101.16 -62.63
C VAL A 70 -56.92 -99.98 -63.59
N ARG A 71 -57.80 -99.87 -64.59
CA ARG A 71 -57.75 -98.78 -65.58
C ARG A 71 -58.07 -97.43 -64.94
N GLU A 72 -59.08 -97.40 -64.09
CA GLU A 72 -59.50 -96.17 -63.40
C GLU A 72 -58.44 -95.72 -62.38
N GLU A 73 -57.84 -96.65 -61.63
CA GLU A 73 -56.72 -96.38 -60.73
C GLU A 73 -55.50 -95.85 -61.49
N MET A 74 -55.15 -96.44 -62.65
CA MET A 74 -54.04 -95.95 -63.47
C MET A 74 -54.26 -94.51 -63.95
N VAL A 75 -55.49 -94.15 -64.30
CA VAL A 75 -55.86 -92.78 -64.66
C VAL A 75 -55.75 -91.85 -63.45
N SER A 76 -56.27 -92.28 -62.29
CA SER A 76 -56.18 -91.55 -61.03
C SER A 76 -54.72 -91.27 -60.62
N GLN A 77 -53.86 -92.28 -60.66
CA GLN A 77 -52.43 -92.15 -60.35
C GLN A 77 -51.70 -91.24 -61.33
N LYS A 78 -52.02 -91.32 -62.63
CA LYS A 78 -51.46 -90.41 -63.63
C LYS A 78 -51.84 -88.97 -63.36
N ASP A 79 -53.08 -88.71 -62.97
CA ASP A 79 -53.54 -87.37 -62.61
C ASP A 79 -52.95 -86.90 -61.27
N TYR A 80 -52.73 -87.80 -60.31
CA TYR A 80 -51.97 -87.53 -59.10
C TYR A 80 -50.52 -87.12 -59.41
N PHE A 81 -49.79 -87.87 -60.24
CA PHE A 81 -48.42 -87.50 -60.63
C PHE A 81 -48.35 -86.18 -61.40
N ARG A 82 -49.37 -85.87 -62.23
CA ARG A 82 -49.47 -84.56 -62.90
C ARG A 82 -49.65 -83.44 -61.89
N ARG A 83 -50.53 -83.61 -60.90
CA ARG A 83 -50.71 -82.65 -59.80
C ARG A 83 -49.42 -82.50 -58.99
N LEU A 84 -48.76 -83.60 -58.64
CA LEU A 84 -47.51 -83.60 -57.88
C LEU A 84 -46.39 -82.88 -58.64
N LYS A 85 -46.25 -83.11 -59.95
CA LYS A 85 -45.28 -82.40 -60.79
C LYS A 85 -45.58 -80.90 -60.84
N PHE A 86 -46.85 -80.52 -60.94
CA PHE A 86 -47.24 -79.12 -60.95
C PHE A 86 -46.93 -78.44 -59.60
N THR A 87 -47.27 -79.08 -58.48
CA THR A 87 -46.94 -78.59 -57.14
C THR A 87 -45.43 -78.47 -56.93
N TYR A 88 -44.64 -79.43 -57.42
CA TYR A 88 -43.18 -79.37 -57.33
C TYR A 88 -42.60 -78.19 -58.11
N LEU A 89 -43.01 -77.99 -59.37
CA LEU A 89 -42.56 -76.86 -60.18
C LEU A 89 -42.99 -75.52 -59.57
N GLU A 90 -44.19 -75.45 -59.00
CA GLU A 90 -44.66 -74.26 -58.30
C GLU A 90 -43.82 -73.98 -57.05
N GLN A 91 -43.48 -74.99 -56.26
CA GLN A 91 -42.59 -74.85 -55.10
C GLN A 91 -41.17 -74.45 -55.50
N GLU A 92 -40.64 -75.01 -56.57
CA GLU A 92 -39.32 -74.67 -57.11
C GLU A 92 -39.29 -73.22 -57.61
N ALA A 93 -40.33 -72.79 -58.33
CA ALA A 93 -40.48 -71.41 -58.78
C ALA A 93 -40.63 -70.44 -57.60
N LYS A 94 -41.42 -70.80 -56.57
CA LYS A 94 -41.55 -70.02 -55.33
C LYS A 94 -40.23 -69.92 -54.58
N ARG A 95 -39.47 -71.01 -54.51
CA ARG A 95 -38.12 -71.03 -53.90
C ARG A 95 -37.17 -70.12 -54.68
N HIS A 96 -37.16 -70.20 -56.00
CA HIS A 96 -36.32 -69.35 -56.85
C HIS A 96 -36.72 -67.87 -56.74
N PHE A 97 -38.01 -67.56 -56.70
CA PHE A 97 -38.51 -66.20 -56.52
C PHE A 97 -38.16 -65.64 -55.14
N LEU A 98 -38.35 -66.43 -54.07
CA LEU A 98 -37.95 -66.04 -52.72
C LEU A 98 -36.43 -65.86 -52.61
N SER A 99 -35.64 -66.77 -53.19
CA SER A 99 -34.17 -66.65 -53.27
C SER A 99 -33.76 -65.34 -53.97
N SER A 100 -34.38 -65.04 -55.12
CA SER A 100 -34.12 -63.83 -55.89
C SER A 100 -34.54 -62.54 -55.17
N ILE A 101 -35.61 -62.56 -54.37
CA ILE A 101 -36.07 -61.39 -53.60
C ILE A 101 -35.26 -61.17 -52.34
N MET A 102 -34.94 -62.26 -51.62
CA MET A 102 -34.17 -62.19 -50.39
C MET A 102 -32.68 -61.99 -50.65
N GLY A 103 -32.24 -62.05 -51.92
CA GLY A 103 -30.83 -61.92 -52.30
C GLY A 103 -29.95 -63.06 -51.78
N ASP A 104 -30.58 -64.14 -51.33
CA ASP A 104 -29.98 -65.26 -50.60
C ASP A 104 -29.67 -66.43 -51.54
N GLU A 105 -29.46 -66.14 -52.83
CA GLU A 105 -28.91 -67.11 -53.76
C GLU A 105 -27.45 -67.33 -53.37
N PRO A 106 -27.05 -68.52 -52.85
CA PRO A 106 -25.66 -68.77 -52.54
C PRO A 106 -24.87 -68.60 -53.84
N GLN A 107 -24.02 -67.57 -53.86
CA GLN A 107 -23.21 -67.24 -55.02
C GLN A 107 -22.41 -68.49 -55.38
N ARG A 108 -22.79 -69.15 -56.48
CA ARG A 108 -22.05 -70.31 -56.97
C ARG A 108 -20.68 -69.80 -57.36
N VAL A 109 -19.66 -70.21 -56.60
CA VAL A 109 -18.27 -69.88 -56.91
C VAL A 109 -17.89 -70.67 -58.15
N GLU A 110 -17.93 -70.00 -59.29
CA GLU A 110 -17.44 -70.57 -60.55
C GLU A 110 -15.92 -70.83 -60.39
N PRO A 111 -15.42 -72.01 -60.83
CA PRO A 111 -13.98 -72.29 -60.82
C PRO A 111 -13.25 -71.27 -61.71
N GLY A 112 -12.52 -70.33 -61.09
CA GLY A 112 -11.80 -69.24 -61.76
C GLY A 112 -12.08 -67.86 -61.16
N GLU A 113 -13.31 -67.58 -60.70
CA GLU A 113 -13.62 -66.31 -60.03
C GLU A 113 -12.81 -66.11 -58.75
N ASN A 114 -12.49 -67.22 -58.07
CA ASN A 114 -11.68 -67.19 -56.86
C ASN A 114 -10.24 -66.75 -57.16
N GLU A 115 -9.67 -67.17 -58.28
CA GLU A 115 -8.33 -66.78 -58.71
C GLU A 115 -8.27 -65.29 -59.11
N GLU A 116 -9.29 -64.80 -59.85
CA GLU A 116 -9.41 -63.37 -60.17
C GLU A 116 -9.59 -62.50 -58.92
N ARG A 117 -10.40 -62.98 -57.95
CA ARG A 117 -10.56 -62.31 -56.65
C ARG A 117 -9.28 -62.33 -55.82
N GLU A 118 -8.49 -63.39 -55.90
CA GLU A 118 -7.18 -63.47 -55.25
C GLU A 118 -6.18 -62.48 -55.86
N LEU A 119 -6.12 -62.38 -57.19
CA LEU A 119 -5.28 -61.40 -57.88
C LEU A 119 -5.67 -59.95 -57.54
N THR A 120 -6.96 -59.63 -57.59
CA THR A 120 -7.44 -58.28 -57.24
C THR A 120 -7.25 -57.97 -55.75
N ASN A 121 -7.40 -58.95 -54.85
CA ASN A 121 -7.08 -58.78 -53.44
C ASN A 121 -5.59 -58.62 -53.19
N ALA A 122 -4.72 -59.33 -53.92
CA ALA A 122 -3.27 -59.18 -53.81
C ALA A 122 -2.84 -57.77 -54.22
N GLU A 123 -3.39 -57.24 -55.33
CA GLU A 123 -3.09 -55.89 -55.79
C GLU A 123 -3.62 -54.83 -54.80
N LYS A 124 -4.86 -54.96 -54.33
CA LYS A 124 -5.41 -54.06 -53.30
C LYS A 124 -4.60 -54.11 -52.00
N LYS A 125 -4.13 -55.30 -51.59
CA LYS A 125 -3.25 -55.47 -50.42
C LYS A 125 -1.91 -54.78 -50.63
N ARG A 126 -1.33 -54.85 -51.83
CA ARG A 126 -0.08 -54.16 -52.17
C ARG A 126 -0.25 -52.64 -52.06
N VAL A 127 -1.28 -52.08 -52.71
CA VAL A 127 -1.60 -50.65 -52.65
C VAL A 127 -1.87 -50.20 -51.21
N LEU A 128 -2.64 -50.98 -50.44
CA LEU A 128 -2.90 -50.66 -49.03
C LEU A 128 -1.63 -50.67 -48.18
N LYS A 129 -0.70 -51.59 -48.46
CA LYS A 129 0.57 -51.68 -47.74
C LYS A 129 1.47 -50.47 -48.06
N GLU A 130 1.51 -50.05 -49.31
CA GLU A 130 2.25 -48.85 -49.75
C GLU A 130 1.67 -47.60 -49.09
N ALA A 131 0.35 -47.41 -49.16
CA ALA A 131 -0.32 -46.28 -48.52
C ALA A 131 -0.12 -46.25 -46.99
N LYS A 132 -0.11 -47.42 -46.32
CA LYS A 132 0.21 -47.51 -44.89
C LYS A 132 1.63 -47.05 -44.59
N SER A 133 2.61 -47.49 -45.38
CA SER A 133 4.00 -47.05 -45.24
C SER A 133 4.13 -45.54 -45.39
N GLU A 134 3.49 -44.97 -46.41
CA GLU A 134 3.50 -43.53 -46.67
C GLU A 134 2.86 -42.74 -45.51
N ILE A 135 1.73 -43.20 -44.98
CA ILE A 135 1.08 -42.57 -43.82
C ILE A 135 1.97 -42.66 -42.58
N ASP A 136 2.62 -43.80 -42.33
CA ASP A 136 3.51 -43.97 -41.19
C ASP A 136 4.74 -43.06 -41.29
N GLU A 137 5.32 -42.90 -42.49
CA GLU A 137 6.40 -41.97 -42.78
C GLU A 137 5.97 -40.51 -42.56
N MET A 138 4.81 -40.12 -43.09
CA MET A 138 4.27 -38.78 -42.92
C MET A 138 3.94 -38.47 -41.45
N ARG A 139 3.43 -39.46 -40.71
CA ARG A 139 3.20 -39.34 -39.27
C ARG A 139 4.52 -39.15 -38.51
N ALA A 140 5.53 -39.96 -38.82
CA ALA A 140 6.85 -39.83 -38.20
C ALA A 140 7.49 -38.46 -38.48
N PHE A 141 7.37 -37.98 -39.72
CA PHE A 141 7.82 -36.64 -40.11
C PHE A 141 7.07 -35.54 -39.35
N THR A 142 5.74 -35.64 -39.25
CA THR A 142 4.91 -34.66 -38.54
C THR A 142 5.28 -34.59 -37.05
N VAL A 143 5.51 -35.74 -36.40
CA VAL A 143 5.94 -35.79 -35.00
C VAL A 143 7.29 -35.11 -34.82
N ARG A 144 8.28 -35.42 -35.67
CA ARG A 144 9.59 -34.75 -35.63
C ARG A 144 9.49 -33.24 -35.81
N LEU A 145 8.68 -32.81 -36.78
CA LEU A 145 8.48 -31.38 -37.05
C LEU A 145 7.79 -30.68 -35.87
N ALA A 146 6.82 -31.34 -35.21
CA ALA A 146 6.16 -30.82 -34.02
C ALA A 146 7.14 -30.69 -32.84
N GLU A 147 8.01 -31.69 -32.62
CA GLU A 147 9.05 -31.64 -31.60
C GLU A 147 10.06 -30.51 -31.86
N ASP A 148 10.52 -30.37 -33.10
CA ASP A 148 11.45 -29.29 -33.47
C ASP A 148 10.82 -27.92 -33.36
N ASN A 149 9.54 -27.78 -33.71
CA ASN A 149 8.80 -26.53 -33.53
C ASN A 149 8.62 -26.20 -32.05
N ALA A 150 8.28 -27.19 -31.21
CA ALA A 150 8.20 -27.01 -29.77
C ALA A 150 9.52 -26.51 -29.18
N LYS A 151 10.66 -27.11 -29.57
CA LYS A 151 12.00 -26.65 -29.16
C LYS A 151 12.26 -25.20 -29.58
N LYS A 152 12.05 -24.87 -30.86
CA LYS A 152 12.23 -23.50 -31.37
C LYS A 152 11.32 -22.50 -30.65
N HIS A 153 10.08 -22.87 -30.35
CA HIS A 153 9.18 -22.01 -29.58
C HIS A 153 9.71 -21.77 -28.16
N THR A 154 10.24 -22.80 -27.49
CA THR A 154 10.83 -22.63 -26.16
C THR A 154 12.06 -21.71 -26.18
N GLU A 155 12.97 -21.89 -27.14
CA GLU A 155 14.14 -21.03 -27.32
C GLU A 155 13.74 -19.58 -27.62
N MET A 156 12.78 -19.39 -28.54
CA MET A 156 12.27 -18.07 -28.90
C MET A 156 11.57 -17.39 -27.72
N SER A 157 10.80 -18.14 -26.93
CA SER A 157 10.14 -17.62 -25.73
C SER A 157 11.15 -17.20 -24.66
N GLN A 158 12.25 -17.94 -24.49
CA GLN A 158 13.35 -17.57 -23.60
C GLN A 158 14.05 -16.30 -24.10
N GLY A 159 14.42 -16.25 -25.38
CA GLY A 159 15.03 -15.06 -25.98
C GLY A 159 14.13 -13.83 -25.92
N LEU A 160 12.81 -14.00 -26.03
CA LEU A 160 11.85 -12.91 -25.86
C LEU A 160 11.82 -12.41 -24.42
N ALA A 161 11.84 -13.30 -23.43
CA ALA A 161 11.87 -12.93 -22.02
C ALA A 161 13.16 -12.17 -21.66
N GLU A 162 14.31 -12.62 -22.17
CA GLU A 162 15.60 -11.92 -22.01
C GLU A 162 15.58 -10.55 -22.69
N ALA A 163 15.08 -10.45 -23.92
CA ALA A 163 14.95 -9.19 -24.63
C ALA A 163 14.03 -8.20 -23.89
N GLN A 164 12.92 -8.67 -23.30
CA GLN A 164 12.04 -7.86 -22.47
C GLN A 164 12.74 -7.38 -21.18
N ALA A 165 13.53 -8.23 -20.53
CA ALA A 165 14.31 -7.86 -19.35
C ALA A 165 15.36 -6.80 -19.69
N LEU A 166 16.11 -6.98 -20.78
CA LEU A 166 17.09 -6.01 -21.29
C LEU A 166 16.40 -4.68 -21.67
N GLN A 167 15.25 -4.73 -22.34
CA GLN A 167 14.49 -3.53 -22.68
C GLN A 167 14.06 -2.76 -21.44
N LYS A 168 13.65 -3.47 -20.36
CA LYS A 168 13.35 -2.83 -19.08
C LYS A 168 14.58 -2.15 -18.49
N GLN A 169 15.72 -2.85 -18.45
CA GLN A 169 16.98 -2.27 -17.95
C GLN A 169 17.42 -1.04 -18.74
N ILE A 170 17.29 -1.06 -20.07
CA ILE A 170 17.59 0.11 -20.92
C ILE A 170 16.70 1.29 -20.54
N ARG A 171 15.38 1.08 -20.39
CA ARG A 171 14.49 2.16 -19.96
C ARG A 171 14.84 2.69 -18.57
N ASP A 172 15.18 1.81 -17.64
CA ASP A 172 15.60 2.21 -16.29
C ASP A 172 16.89 3.06 -16.35
N MET A 173 17.90 2.63 -17.13
CA MET A 173 19.13 3.41 -17.36
C MET A 173 18.87 4.73 -18.08
N GLU A 174 17.94 4.79 -19.04
CA GLU A 174 17.56 6.02 -19.72
C GLU A 174 16.88 7.00 -18.76
N LEU A 175 16.04 6.50 -17.84
CA LEU A 175 15.44 7.30 -16.78
C LEU A 175 16.50 7.81 -15.79
N GLU A 176 17.47 6.97 -15.41
CA GLU A 176 18.60 7.40 -14.59
C GLU A 176 19.45 8.47 -15.29
N LEU A 177 19.76 8.29 -16.57
CA LEU A 177 20.47 9.29 -17.36
C LEU A 177 19.68 10.59 -17.48
N ALA A 178 18.36 10.51 -17.67
CA ALA A 178 17.49 11.69 -17.69
C ALA A 178 17.49 12.39 -16.32
N ARG A 179 17.46 11.63 -15.22
CA ARG A 179 17.56 12.15 -13.86
C ARG A 179 18.90 12.84 -13.62
N ILE A 180 20.03 12.21 -14.00
CA ILE A 180 21.37 12.79 -13.88
C ILE A 180 21.48 14.06 -14.75
N LYS A 181 20.90 14.06 -15.95
CA LYS A 181 20.85 15.25 -16.81
C LYS A 181 20.03 16.39 -16.19
N ALA A 182 18.94 16.06 -15.51
CA ALA A 182 18.10 17.04 -14.81
C ALA A 182 18.76 17.57 -13.52
N THR A 183 19.40 16.71 -12.72
CA THR A 183 20.10 17.13 -11.49
C THR A 183 21.40 17.88 -11.78
N HIS A 184 22.07 17.55 -12.89
CA HIS A 184 23.28 18.21 -13.35
C HIS A 184 23.07 18.77 -14.77
N PRO A 185 22.38 19.92 -14.89
CA PRO A 185 22.27 20.65 -16.15
C PRO A 185 23.66 20.94 -16.72
N PRO A 186 23.80 21.01 -18.06
CA PRO A 186 25.09 21.25 -18.71
C PRO A 186 25.76 22.56 -18.27
N GLU A 187 25.00 23.56 -17.83
CA GLU A 187 25.53 24.81 -17.27
C GLU A 187 26.27 24.60 -15.94
N ASN A 188 25.87 23.60 -15.15
CA ASN A 188 26.50 23.27 -13.86
C ASN A 188 27.60 22.21 -14.00
N ARG A 189 27.87 21.73 -15.22
CA ARG A 189 28.93 20.74 -15.45
C ARG A 189 30.25 21.45 -15.62
N MET A 190 31.08 21.36 -14.60
CA MET A 190 32.45 21.81 -14.70
C MET A 190 33.28 20.73 -15.40
N THR A 191 34.03 21.13 -16.43
CA THR A 191 35.03 20.24 -17.03
C THR A 191 36.13 19.93 -16.01
N THR A 192 36.82 18.80 -16.16
CA THR A 192 37.92 18.44 -15.24
C THR A 192 39.01 19.51 -15.18
N ALA A 193 39.30 20.15 -16.31
CA ALA A 193 40.23 21.28 -16.38
C ALA A 193 39.73 22.47 -15.55
N GLN A 194 38.49 22.93 -15.76
CA GLN A 194 37.91 24.01 -14.96
C GLN A 194 37.83 23.66 -13.46
N ALA A 195 37.58 22.39 -13.13
CA ALA A 195 37.54 21.94 -11.74
C ALA A 195 38.92 22.05 -11.08
N ASN A 196 39.97 21.65 -11.80
CA ASN A 196 41.35 21.83 -11.33
C ASN A 196 41.70 23.31 -11.19
N ASP A 197 41.32 24.15 -12.16
CA ASP A 197 41.54 25.61 -12.08
C ASP A 197 40.85 26.23 -10.85
N THR A 198 39.62 25.81 -10.54
CA THR A 198 38.92 26.27 -9.32
C THR A 198 39.56 25.75 -8.05
N LEU A 199 40.07 24.52 -8.06
CA LEU A 199 40.80 23.93 -6.94
C LEU A 199 42.10 24.70 -6.68
N ASP A 200 42.87 24.98 -7.73
CA ASP A 200 44.10 25.76 -7.65
C ASP A 200 43.81 27.17 -7.12
N ALA A 201 42.75 27.83 -7.62
CA ALA A 201 42.31 29.11 -7.09
C ALA A 201 41.89 29.05 -5.61
N GLN A 202 41.21 27.98 -5.19
CA GLN A 202 40.83 27.75 -3.80
C GLN A 202 42.04 27.47 -2.91
N ILE A 203 43.05 26.74 -3.40
CA ILE A 203 44.30 26.49 -2.68
C ILE A 203 45.01 27.83 -2.42
N VAL A 204 45.15 28.67 -3.44
CA VAL A 204 45.74 30.01 -3.30
C VAL A 204 44.97 30.87 -2.29
N GLU A 205 43.63 30.82 -2.31
CA GLU A 205 42.82 31.56 -1.34
C GLU A 205 42.96 30.98 0.08
N MET A 206 43.04 29.66 0.23
CA MET A 206 43.30 29.03 1.53
C MET A 206 44.67 29.40 2.09
N GLU A 207 45.71 29.42 1.25
CA GLU A 207 47.05 29.87 1.63
C GLU A 207 46.99 31.33 2.09
N ARG A 208 46.34 32.21 1.32
CA ARG A 208 46.16 33.63 1.68
C ARG A 208 45.44 33.82 3.02
N VAL A 209 44.36 33.07 3.25
CA VAL A 209 43.60 33.12 4.52
C VAL A 209 44.43 32.56 5.66
N THR A 210 45.20 31.50 5.43
CA THR A 210 46.09 30.91 6.44
C THR A 210 47.21 31.88 6.84
N ASP A 211 47.81 32.57 5.87
CA ASP A 211 48.82 33.61 6.10
C ASP A 211 48.22 34.76 6.90
N ALA A 212 47.03 35.25 6.52
CA ALA A 212 46.32 36.30 7.25
C ALA A 212 45.99 35.88 8.69
N LEU A 213 45.58 34.63 8.90
CA LEU A 213 45.33 34.06 10.22
C LEU A 213 46.61 34.02 11.04
N SER A 214 47.72 33.57 10.46
CA SER A 214 49.02 33.53 11.14
C SER A 214 49.51 34.93 11.54
N SER A 215 49.36 35.93 10.66
CA SER A 215 49.71 37.32 10.97
C SER A 215 48.80 37.93 12.03
N THR A 216 47.52 37.57 12.04
CA THR A 216 46.60 38.05 13.08
C THR A 216 46.94 37.38 14.41
N GLN A 217 47.31 36.10 14.40
CA GLN A 217 47.73 35.38 15.60
C GLN A 217 48.99 35.99 16.22
N THR A 218 50.00 36.35 15.41
CA THR A 218 51.19 37.02 15.92
C THR A 218 50.89 38.40 16.51
N GLN A 219 49.95 39.16 15.92
CA GLN A 219 49.46 40.42 16.50
C GLN A 219 48.69 40.20 17.82
N ILE A 220 47.89 39.14 17.92
CA ILE A 220 47.21 38.77 19.16
C ILE A 220 48.24 38.43 20.24
N ASP A 221 49.26 37.66 19.91
CA ASP A 221 50.29 37.28 20.86
C ASP A 221 51.13 38.49 21.31
N SER A 222 51.47 39.41 20.40
CA SER A 222 52.20 40.64 20.75
C SER A 222 51.36 41.57 21.63
N THR A 223 50.11 41.82 21.26
CA THR A 223 49.19 42.66 22.05
C THR A 223 48.89 42.02 23.41
N ARG A 224 48.79 40.69 23.49
CA ARG A 224 48.67 39.97 24.76
C ARG A 224 49.89 40.17 25.65
N GLU A 225 51.10 40.15 25.08
CA GLU A 225 52.33 40.43 25.82
C GLU A 225 52.38 41.89 26.31
N GLU A 226 51.99 42.85 25.47
CA GLU A 226 51.89 44.27 25.85
C GLU A 226 50.86 44.49 26.97
N VAL A 227 49.68 43.89 26.85
CA VAL A 227 48.65 43.94 27.91
C VAL A 227 49.18 43.32 29.20
N ALA A 228 49.94 42.22 29.14
CA ALA A 228 50.55 41.63 30.32
C ALA A 228 51.62 42.54 30.95
N LYS A 229 52.41 43.27 30.15
CA LYS A 229 53.37 44.28 30.64
C LYS A 229 52.64 45.45 31.31
N VAL A 230 51.65 46.03 30.63
CA VAL A 230 50.83 47.13 31.17
C VAL A 230 50.11 46.70 32.45
N ALA A 231 49.55 45.49 32.51
CA ALA A 231 48.91 44.98 33.72
C ALA A 231 49.89 44.89 34.91
N LYS A 232 51.14 44.45 34.68
CA LYS A 232 52.19 44.44 35.71
C LYS A 232 52.58 45.86 36.14
N GLU A 233 52.67 46.80 35.20
CA GLU A 233 52.95 48.21 35.51
C GLU A 233 51.82 48.85 36.31
N VAL A 234 50.56 48.62 35.94
CA VAL A 234 49.37 49.07 36.69
C VAL A 234 49.36 48.47 38.10
N GLN A 235 49.75 47.20 38.26
CA GLN A 235 49.88 46.59 39.58
C GLN A 235 51.01 47.24 40.41
N ARG A 236 52.15 47.55 39.79
CA ARG A 236 53.25 48.27 40.43
C ARG A 236 52.82 49.69 40.86
N LEU A 237 52.22 50.44 39.94
CA LEU A 237 51.73 51.79 40.18
C LEU A 237 50.60 51.83 41.22
N SER A 238 49.69 50.85 41.21
CA SER A 238 48.65 50.73 42.25
C SER A 238 49.26 50.53 43.63
N ARG A 239 50.32 49.69 43.75
CA ARG A 239 51.06 49.52 45.01
C ARG A 239 51.81 50.79 45.44
N GLU A 240 52.37 51.52 44.48
CA GLU A 240 53.02 52.82 44.77
C GLU A 240 52.00 53.87 45.21
N ARG A 241 50.86 53.96 44.53
CA ARG A 241 49.73 54.80 44.92
C ARG A 241 49.27 54.47 46.34
N GLU A 242 49.05 53.20 46.66
CA GLU A 242 48.63 52.78 48.00
C GLU A 242 49.65 53.19 49.08
N ARG A 243 50.96 53.08 48.81
CA ARG A 243 52.01 53.54 49.73
C ARG A 243 52.01 55.06 49.90
N GLU A 244 51.88 55.81 48.81
CA GLU A 244 51.85 57.27 48.87
C GLU A 244 50.55 57.80 49.49
N GLU A 245 49.41 57.14 49.25
CA GLU A 245 48.15 57.42 49.94
C GLU A 245 48.24 57.11 51.44
N ALA A 246 48.89 56.01 51.83
CA ALA A 246 49.16 55.70 53.24
C ALA A 246 50.05 56.77 53.89
N ARG A 247 51.15 57.18 53.22
CA ARG A 247 52.00 58.29 53.69
C ARG A 247 51.25 59.61 53.80
N ALA A 248 50.45 59.95 52.80
CA ALA A 248 49.62 61.17 52.82
C ALA A 248 48.58 61.11 53.95
N LYS A 249 48.00 59.93 54.21
CA LYS A 249 47.07 59.71 55.32
C LYS A 249 47.76 59.86 56.68
N GLU A 250 48.96 59.29 56.87
CA GLU A 250 49.75 59.48 58.10
C GLU A 250 50.11 60.95 58.34
N VAL A 251 50.49 61.69 57.31
CA VAL A 251 50.76 63.15 57.41
C VAL A 251 49.49 63.91 57.76
N ARG A 252 48.35 63.54 57.17
CA ARG A 252 47.06 64.17 57.45
C ARG A 252 46.59 63.86 58.87
N GLU A 253 46.66 62.61 59.31
CA GLU A 253 46.34 62.21 60.68
C GLU A 253 47.32 62.84 61.69
N GLY A 254 48.59 63.00 61.32
CA GLY A 254 49.58 63.74 62.13
C GLY A 254 49.28 65.23 62.25
N ARG A 255 48.72 65.86 61.22
CA ARG A 255 48.23 67.25 61.27
C ARG A 255 46.91 67.37 62.05
N GLU A 256 45.99 66.43 61.88
CA GLU A 256 44.69 66.43 62.57
C GLU A 256 44.84 66.06 64.06
N ALA A 257 45.80 65.22 64.43
CA ALA A 257 46.17 64.96 65.83
C ALA A 257 47.02 66.09 66.44
N GLY A 258 47.63 66.92 65.60
CA GLY A 258 48.55 67.99 65.98
C GLY A 258 47.95 69.39 65.85
N ASP A 259 46.77 69.66 66.41
CA ASP A 259 46.46 70.98 67.00
C ASP A 259 45.13 71.11 67.77
N THR A 260 44.57 70.01 68.29
CA THR A 260 43.32 70.07 69.08
C THR A 260 43.43 71.05 70.26
N LYS A 261 44.63 71.18 70.85
CA LYS A 261 44.88 72.10 71.96
C LYS A 261 44.93 73.57 71.52
N VAL A 262 45.44 73.89 70.33
CA VAL A 262 45.44 75.27 69.82
C VAL A 262 44.06 75.67 69.34
N ASP A 263 43.31 74.75 68.72
CA ASP A 263 41.90 74.98 68.36
C ASP A 263 41.03 75.19 69.61
N GLU A 264 41.23 74.43 70.68
CA GLU A 264 40.55 74.63 71.97
C GLU A 264 40.89 76.01 72.58
N ILE A 265 42.15 76.42 72.55
CA ILE A 265 42.59 77.73 73.04
C ILE A 265 42.01 78.86 72.19
N CYS A 266 42.03 78.76 70.86
CA CYS A 266 41.43 79.76 69.97
C CYS A 266 39.92 79.85 70.16
N ARG A 267 39.24 78.73 70.39
CA ARG A 267 37.82 78.70 70.71
C ARG A 267 37.53 79.39 72.04
N TRP A 268 38.36 79.16 73.06
CA TRP A 268 38.24 79.81 74.37
C TRP A 268 38.49 81.32 74.32
N TYR A 269 39.53 81.76 73.61
CA TYR A 269 39.80 83.20 73.42
C TYR A 269 38.68 83.88 72.63
N SER A 270 38.15 83.21 71.59
CA SER A 270 37.03 83.74 70.81
C SER A 270 35.75 83.86 71.65
N SER A 271 35.43 82.85 72.48
CA SER A 271 34.28 82.91 73.38
C SER A 271 34.46 83.96 74.48
N SER A 272 35.66 84.10 75.03
CA SER A 272 35.96 85.13 76.05
C SER A 272 35.88 86.53 75.45
N MET A 273 36.38 86.73 74.23
CA MET A 273 36.29 88.01 73.53
C MET A 273 34.84 88.39 73.20
N ALA A 274 34.00 87.42 72.83
CA ALA A 274 32.56 87.65 72.64
C ALA A 274 31.87 88.05 73.96
N PHE A 275 32.21 87.41 75.07
CA PHE A 275 31.70 87.77 76.40
C PHE A 275 32.11 89.19 76.81
N TYR A 276 33.38 89.58 76.65
CA TYR A 276 33.84 90.94 76.95
C TYR A 276 33.18 92.00 76.05
N ARG A 277 32.96 91.71 74.77
CA ARG A 277 32.19 92.59 73.86
C ARG A 277 30.76 92.77 74.34
N SER A 278 30.10 91.70 74.77
CA SER A 278 28.73 91.76 75.30
C SER A 278 28.65 92.54 76.62
N LEU A 279 29.62 92.37 77.53
CA LEU A 279 29.64 93.07 78.83
C LEU A 279 29.81 94.59 78.65
N LEU A 280 30.73 94.99 77.76
CA LEU A 280 31.03 96.39 77.47
C LEU A 280 30.04 97.04 76.48
N GLY A 281 29.09 96.27 75.94
CA GLY A 281 28.12 96.77 74.94
C GLY A 281 28.76 97.19 73.61
N ILE A 282 29.93 96.63 73.30
CA ILE A 282 30.68 96.94 72.08
C ILE A 282 30.12 96.08 70.95
N ARG A 283 29.48 96.72 69.97
CA ARG A 283 28.90 96.06 68.81
C ARG A 283 29.97 95.73 67.77
N SER A 284 30.87 96.67 67.52
CA SER A 284 32.02 96.43 66.67
C SER A 284 33.20 97.31 67.08
N VAL A 285 34.41 96.78 66.88
CA VAL A 285 35.65 97.54 66.98
C VAL A 285 36.27 97.50 65.59
N LYS A 286 36.41 98.66 64.96
CA LYS A 286 37.01 98.80 63.63
C LYS A 286 38.22 99.71 63.76
N ALA A 287 39.39 99.20 63.39
CA ALA A 287 40.53 100.05 63.10
C ALA A 287 40.31 100.61 61.68
N VAL A 288 39.90 101.87 61.57
CA VAL A 288 39.61 102.52 60.28
C VAL A 288 40.91 102.95 59.60
N SER A 289 41.94 103.21 60.38
CA SER A 289 43.30 103.54 59.96
C SER A 289 44.30 103.02 61.00
N ASP A 290 45.60 103.00 60.67
CA ASP A 290 46.67 102.63 61.62
C ASP A 290 46.71 103.54 62.87
N ASN A 291 46.10 104.73 62.77
CA ASN A 291 46.08 105.75 63.82
C ASN A 291 44.68 106.03 64.38
N GLU A 292 43.64 105.33 63.92
CA GLU A 292 42.26 105.63 64.29
C GLU A 292 41.45 104.36 64.60
N LEU A 293 40.90 104.32 65.81
CA LEU A 293 40.12 103.19 66.31
C LEU A 293 38.69 103.64 66.62
N HIS A 294 37.73 103.06 65.91
CA HIS A 294 36.31 103.30 66.11
C HIS A 294 35.71 102.16 66.93
N MET A 295 35.18 102.49 68.09
CA MET A 295 34.39 101.58 68.91
C MET A 295 32.92 101.98 68.81
N GLU A 296 32.12 101.12 68.19
CA GLU A 296 30.67 101.29 68.08
C GLU A 296 30.01 100.69 69.32
N TYR A 297 29.35 101.53 70.11
CA TYR A 297 28.58 101.14 71.28
C TYR A 297 27.08 101.16 70.98
N GLU A 298 26.37 100.21 71.59
CA GLU A 298 24.91 100.17 71.60
C GLU A 298 24.39 100.74 72.93
N VAL A 299 23.69 101.87 72.84
CA VAL A 299 23.13 102.63 73.97
C VAL A 299 21.63 102.81 73.74
N ASN A 300 20.85 102.96 74.81
CA ASN A 300 19.37 103.04 74.76
C ASN A 300 18.82 104.17 73.87
N ASP A 301 19.61 105.22 73.59
CA ASP A 301 19.19 106.42 72.85
C ASP A 301 19.82 106.53 71.44
N GLY A 302 20.43 105.45 70.93
CA GLY A 302 21.03 105.40 69.59
C GLY A 302 22.42 104.74 69.54
N GLN A 303 22.96 104.60 68.33
CA GLN A 303 24.32 104.09 68.12
C GLN A 303 25.33 105.21 68.32
N VAL A 304 26.30 104.98 69.21
CA VAL A 304 27.33 105.96 69.53
C VAL A 304 28.69 105.38 69.18
N THR A 305 29.47 106.11 68.40
CA THR A 305 30.81 105.69 67.99
C THR A 305 31.85 106.53 68.70
N LEU A 306 32.71 105.88 69.49
CA LEU A 306 33.90 106.51 70.07
C LEU A 306 35.05 106.36 69.08
N ALA A 307 35.48 107.48 68.51
CA ALA A 307 36.63 107.54 67.61
C ALA A 307 37.86 108.00 68.40
N LEU A 308 38.75 107.05 68.68
CA LEU A 308 40.02 107.28 69.36
C LEU A 308 41.10 107.58 68.31
N HIS A 309 41.78 108.70 68.47
CA HIS A 309 42.86 109.15 67.61
C HIS A 309 44.20 108.98 68.31
N PHE A 310 45.12 108.29 67.65
CA PHE A 310 46.45 108.01 68.15
C PHE A 310 47.50 108.77 67.33
N ASP A 311 48.56 109.19 67.99
CA ASP A 311 49.71 109.81 67.32
C ASP A 311 50.50 108.76 66.53
N GLU A 312 50.87 109.09 65.29
CA GLU A 312 51.47 108.17 64.32
C GLU A 312 52.87 107.69 64.75
N VAL A 313 53.59 108.50 65.52
CA VAL A 313 54.98 108.21 65.92
C VAL A 313 55.04 107.59 67.32
N THR A 314 54.29 108.13 68.28
CA THR A 314 54.33 107.67 69.67
C THR A 314 53.28 106.61 70.01
N LYS A 315 52.29 106.41 69.14
CA LYS A 315 51.12 105.54 69.35
C LYS A 315 50.36 105.83 70.65
N ARG A 316 50.50 107.05 71.16
CA ARG A 316 49.78 107.52 72.35
C ARG A 316 48.45 108.12 71.95
N LEU A 317 47.47 108.00 72.85
CA LEU A 317 46.17 108.62 72.65
C LEU A 317 46.34 110.13 72.61
N THR A 318 45.96 110.74 71.49
CA THR A 318 46.07 112.18 71.26
C THR A 318 44.73 112.86 71.50
N ASP A 319 43.66 112.25 71.01
CA ASP A 319 42.31 112.80 71.09
C ASP A 319 41.28 111.67 71.05
N ALA A 320 40.07 111.96 71.52
CA ALA A 320 38.92 111.10 71.30
C ALA A 320 37.68 111.94 71.04
N SER A 321 36.92 111.54 70.02
CA SER A 321 35.66 112.19 69.68
C SER A 321 34.52 111.20 69.78
N LEU A 322 33.37 111.71 70.23
CA LEU A 322 32.13 110.96 70.28
C LEU A 322 31.27 111.35 69.08
N ILE A 323 30.98 110.39 68.23
CA ILE A 323 30.16 110.57 67.03
C ILE A 323 28.79 109.96 67.33
N GLY A 324 27.75 110.81 67.41
CA GLY A 324 26.37 110.39 67.67
C GLY A 324 25.82 110.72 69.06
N SER A 325 26.52 111.54 69.86
CA SER A 325 26.01 112.07 71.14
C SER A 325 26.60 113.46 71.41
N ASP A 326 25.80 114.36 72.01
CA ASP A 326 26.19 115.75 72.34
C ASP A 326 26.89 115.87 73.71
N ILE A 327 27.35 114.75 74.29
CA ILE A 327 28.06 114.73 75.58
C ILE A 327 29.48 115.25 75.39
N ASP A 328 29.82 116.31 76.12
CA ASP A 328 31.19 116.83 76.16
C ASP A 328 32.10 115.90 76.96
N ILE A 329 33.10 115.35 76.27
CA ILE A 329 34.12 114.44 76.82
C ILE A 329 35.52 115.06 76.86
N SER A 330 35.66 116.35 76.54
CA SER A 330 36.95 117.04 76.43
C SER A 330 37.81 116.95 77.71
N GLU A 331 37.18 117.00 78.90
CA GLU A 331 37.87 116.86 80.19
C GLU A 331 38.44 115.44 80.40
N SER A 332 37.65 114.41 80.09
CA SER A 332 38.05 113.00 80.21
C SER A 332 39.16 112.65 79.22
N VAL A 333 39.09 113.21 78.01
CA VAL A 333 40.11 113.04 76.98
C VAL A 333 41.42 113.71 77.38
N GLY A 334 41.39 114.92 77.96
CA GLY A 334 42.58 115.59 78.46
C GLY A 334 43.32 114.80 79.55
N ILE A 335 42.57 114.21 80.49
CA ILE A 335 43.13 113.36 81.56
C ILE A 335 43.70 112.06 80.98
N ALA A 336 42.96 111.41 80.07
CA ALA A 336 43.37 110.15 79.46
C ALA A 336 44.56 110.32 78.50
N ALA A 337 44.65 111.43 77.75
CA ALA A 337 45.80 111.76 76.91
C ALA A 337 47.06 112.04 77.75
N GLY A 338 46.90 112.69 78.91
CA GLY A 338 48.01 112.92 79.85
C GLY A 338 48.58 111.65 80.48
N ALA A 339 47.71 110.68 80.83
CA ALA A 339 48.10 109.40 81.44
C ALA A 339 48.32 108.25 80.45
N ASN A 340 47.94 108.43 79.17
CA ASN A 340 47.85 107.40 78.14
C ASN A 340 47.01 106.18 78.57
N ASP A 341 45.92 106.41 79.30
CA ASP A 341 45.01 105.38 79.80
C ASP A 341 43.73 105.31 78.95
N VAL A 342 43.78 104.49 77.90
CA VAL A 342 42.65 104.27 76.98
C VAL A 342 41.52 103.48 77.66
N ALA A 343 41.86 102.57 78.57
CA ALA A 343 40.85 101.75 79.25
C ALA A 343 40.05 102.58 80.26
N GLY A 344 40.73 103.48 80.99
CA GLY A 344 40.11 104.47 81.85
C GLY A 344 39.18 105.41 81.08
N LEU A 345 39.59 105.87 79.89
CA LEU A 345 38.75 106.70 79.03
C LEU A 345 37.48 105.96 78.58
N VAL A 346 37.62 104.72 78.10
CA VAL A 346 36.48 103.90 77.68
C VAL A 346 35.51 103.66 78.85
N ALA A 347 36.02 103.41 80.07
CA ALA A 347 35.18 103.23 81.24
C ALA A 347 34.43 104.52 81.63
N ASP A 348 35.09 105.68 81.63
CA ASP A 348 34.47 106.96 81.96
C ASP A 348 33.42 107.37 80.90
N VAL A 349 33.74 107.18 79.62
CA VAL A 349 32.80 107.38 78.50
C VAL A 349 31.60 106.44 78.61
N LEU A 350 31.80 105.17 78.98
CA LEU A 350 30.70 104.20 79.17
C LEU A 350 29.79 104.57 80.35
N VAL A 351 30.36 105.06 81.47
CA VAL A 351 29.58 105.54 82.62
C VAL A 351 28.75 106.76 82.25
N ARG A 352 29.29 107.67 81.42
CA ARG A 352 28.55 108.85 80.94
C ARG A 352 27.49 108.51 79.89
N LEU A 353 27.72 107.48 79.07
CA LEU A 353 26.77 107.01 78.05
C LEU A 353 25.66 106.12 78.60
N ARG A 354 25.87 105.47 79.76
CA ARG A 354 24.84 104.74 80.51
C ARG A 354 24.60 105.39 81.87
N PRO A 355 23.84 106.50 81.94
CA PRO A 355 23.21 106.87 83.19
C PRO A 355 22.24 105.75 83.58
N VAL A 356 22.36 105.22 84.80
CA VAL A 356 21.42 104.21 85.36
C VAL A 356 20.00 104.74 85.36
#